data_AF-A0A093YS27-F1
#
_entry.id   AF-A0A093YS27-F1
#
_cell.length_a   1.000
_cell.length_b   1.000
_cell.length_c   1.000
_cell.angle_alpha   90.00
_cell.angle_beta   90.00
_cell.angle_gamma   90.00
#
_symmetry.space_group_name_H-M   'P 1'
#
loop_
_entity.id
_entity.type
_entity.pdbx_description
1 polymer ?
#
loop_
_entity_poly.entity_id
_entity_poly.type
_entity_poly.pdbx_seq_one_letter_code
_entity_poly.pdbx_strand_id
1 'polypeptide(L)'
;MKESVFPFNKFPEVDTLLGPEMKSTGESMGIDIDFGMAYAKSQISAGNTLPKEGVVFISVNDKDKPLIKNFAKKLFNLGFSIIATGRTADILNQENITCEKLIKLHKDLLMLWST
;
A
#
# COMPACT_ATOMS: atom_id res chain seq x y z
N MET A 1 -11.64 -13.33 10.84
CA MET A 1 -10.96 -12.89 9.61
C MET A 1 -9.73 -13.76 9.40
N LYS A 2 -9.58 -14.38 8.22
CA LYS A 2 -8.37 -15.12 7.85
C LYS A 2 -7.47 -14.21 7.01
N GLU A 3 -6.18 -14.20 7.31
CA GLU A 3 -5.13 -13.51 6.55
C GLU A 3 -4.04 -14.49 6.10
N SER A 4 -3.38 -14.22 4.99
CA SER A 4 -2.31 -15.09 4.46
C SER A 4 -0.93 -14.60 4.89
N VAL A 5 -0.03 -15.54 5.21
CA VAL A 5 1.37 -15.25 5.56
C VAL A 5 2.27 -15.62 4.39
N PHE A 6 3.05 -14.65 3.91
CA PHE A 6 3.93 -14.81 2.75
C PHE A 6 5.41 -14.83 3.16
N PRO A 7 6.23 -15.69 2.56
CA PRO A 7 7.65 -15.82 2.88
C PRO A 7 8.54 -14.80 2.14
N PHE A 8 8.02 -13.62 1.76
CA PHE A 8 8.75 -12.66 0.91
C PHE A 8 10.10 -12.21 1.52
N ASN A 9 10.17 -12.04 2.83
CA ASN A 9 11.41 -11.69 3.51
C ASN A 9 12.52 -12.77 3.42
N LYS A 10 12.16 -14.02 3.11
CA LYS A 10 13.13 -15.12 2.96
C LYS A 10 13.74 -15.19 1.57
N PHE A 11 13.10 -14.58 0.57
CA PHE A 11 13.50 -14.65 -0.82
C PHE A 11 13.43 -13.24 -1.45
N PRO A 12 14.46 -12.40 -1.25
CA PRO A 12 14.44 -11.01 -1.71
C PRO A 12 14.49 -10.87 -3.24
N GLU A 13 14.93 -11.91 -3.95
CA GLU A 13 15.07 -11.91 -5.41
C GLU A 13 13.80 -12.32 -6.16
N VAL A 14 12.78 -12.83 -5.45
CA VAL A 14 11.51 -13.21 -6.09
C VAL A 14 10.49 -12.09 -6.00
N ASP A 15 9.63 -12.05 -7.02
CA ASP A 15 8.56 -11.08 -7.13
C ASP A 15 7.51 -11.27 -6.02
N THR A 16 7.32 -10.20 -5.24
CA THR A 16 6.36 -10.10 -4.14
C THR A 16 4.93 -9.82 -4.62
N LEU A 17 4.68 -9.79 -5.93
CA LEU A 17 3.34 -9.64 -6.49
C LEU A 17 2.49 -10.90 -6.31
N LEU A 18 1.22 -10.67 -5.96
CA LEU A 18 0.18 -11.68 -5.91
C LEU A 18 -0.28 -12.01 -7.32
N GLY A 19 -0.54 -13.30 -7.57
CA GLY A 19 -0.97 -13.80 -8.86
C GLY A 19 -1.94 -14.97 -8.70
N PRO A 20 -2.28 -15.66 -9.80
CA PRO A 20 -3.16 -16.83 -9.77
C PRO A 20 -2.53 -18.03 -9.05
N GLU A 21 -1.21 -18.06 -8.89
CA GLU A 21 -0.48 -19.10 -8.17
C GLU A 21 -0.43 -18.79 -6.67
N MET A 22 -0.67 -19.81 -5.84
CA MET A 22 -0.60 -19.70 -4.38
C MET A 22 0.86 -19.63 -3.91
N LYS A 23 1.27 -18.45 -3.41
CA LYS A 23 2.61 -18.22 -2.84
C LYS A 23 2.65 -18.17 -1.30
N SER A 24 1.50 -18.25 -0.63
CA SER A 24 1.44 -18.19 0.83
C SER A 24 1.90 -19.51 1.48
N THR A 25 2.58 -19.42 2.61
CA THR A 25 3.11 -20.59 3.35
C THR A 25 2.39 -20.83 4.68
N GLY A 26 1.52 -19.91 5.09
CA GLY A 26 0.76 -20.01 6.32
C GLY A 26 -0.45 -19.10 6.33
N GLU A 27 -1.19 -19.16 7.42
CA GLU A 27 -2.38 -18.36 7.65
C GLU A 27 -2.44 -17.86 9.10
N SER A 28 -3.10 -16.73 9.26
CA SER A 28 -3.34 -16.07 10.54
C SER A 28 -4.84 -15.84 10.70
N MET A 29 -5.36 -15.99 11.92
CA MET A 29 -6.77 -15.76 12.21
C MET A 29 -6.96 -14.69 13.28
N GLY A 30 -7.64 -13.61 12.90
CA GLY A 30 -8.10 -12.57 13.81
C GLY A 30 -9.58 -12.78 14.15
N ILE A 31 -9.91 -12.86 15.43
CA ILE A 31 -11.28 -13.06 15.92
C ILE A 31 -11.70 -11.84 16.74
N ASP A 32 -12.78 -11.21 16.32
CA ASP A 32 -13.46 -10.15 17.05
C ASP A 32 -14.92 -10.04 16.57
N ILE A 33 -15.77 -9.41 17.37
CA ILE A 33 -17.14 -9.07 16.99
C ILE A 33 -17.15 -7.92 15.97
N ASP A 34 -16.18 -7.02 16.05
CA ASP A 34 -16.01 -5.92 15.11
C ASP A 34 -15.10 -6.34 13.95
N PHE A 35 -15.53 -6.05 12.73
CA PHE A 35 -14.79 -6.44 11.53
C PHE A 35 -13.41 -5.77 11.46
N GLY A 36 -13.34 -4.47 11.79
CA GLY A 36 -12.09 -3.70 11.75
C GLY A 36 -11.07 -4.25 12.75
N MET A 37 -11.53 -4.58 13.96
CA MET A 37 -10.70 -5.22 14.99
C MET A 37 -10.30 -6.63 14.60
N ALA A 38 -11.19 -7.44 14.02
CA ALA A 38 -10.86 -8.78 13.55
C ALA A 38 -9.78 -8.73 12.44
N TYR A 39 -9.86 -7.76 11.54
CA TYR A 39 -8.86 -7.52 10.50
C TYR A 39 -7.53 -7.02 11.08
N ALA A 40 -7.56 -6.05 12.00
CA ALA A 40 -6.36 -5.55 12.65
C ALA A 40 -5.61 -6.67 13.40
N LYS A 41 -6.34 -7.53 14.12
CA LYS A 41 -5.77 -8.70 14.80
C LYS A 41 -5.13 -9.69 13.82
N SER A 42 -5.78 -9.98 12.69
CA SER A 42 -5.22 -10.91 11.70
C SER A 42 -3.95 -10.37 11.05
N GLN A 43 -3.89 -9.06 10.77
CA GLN A 43 -2.70 -8.38 10.24
C GLN A 43 -1.53 -8.42 11.23
N ILE A 44 -1.75 -8.05 12.49
CA ILE A 44 -0.72 -8.08 13.54
C ILE A 44 -0.19 -9.52 13.71
N SER A 45 -1.09 -10.50 13.77
CA SER A 45 -0.71 -11.92 13.89
C SER A 45 -0.02 -12.47 12.63
N ALA A 46 -0.20 -11.85 11.47
CA ALA A 46 0.53 -12.18 10.24
C ALA A 46 1.93 -11.51 10.18
N GLY A 47 2.29 -10.70 11.18
CA GLY A 47 3.54 -9.94 11.21
C GLY A 47 3.47 -8.56 10.54
N ASN A 48 2.28 -8.13 10.11
CA ASN A 48 2.06 -6.82 9.50
C ASN A 48 1.68 -5.81 10.58
N THR A 49 2.57 -4.85 10.86
CA THR A 49 2.24 -3.76 11.79
C THR A 49 1.46 -2.68 11.05
N LEU A 50 0.25 -2.37 11.51
CA LEU A 50 -0.56 -1.30 10.94
C LEU A 50 -0.05 0.06 11.44
N PRO A 51 0.39 0.96 10.55
CA PRO A 51 0.82 2.29 10.95
C PRO A 51 -0.38 3.11 11.45
N LYS A 52 -0.13 3.95 12.45
CA LYS A 52 -1.13 4.87 13.01
C LYS A 52 -0.90 6.33 12.60
N GLU A 53 0.28 6.62 12.07
CA GLU A 53 0.73 7.93 11.63
C GLU A 53 1.80 7.78 10.54
N GLY A 54 2.16 8.87 9.88
CA GLY A 54 3.25 8.93 8.91
C GLY A 54 2.80 9.29 7.49
N VAL A 55 3.55 8.79 6.51
CA VAL A 55 3.38 9.10 5.08
C VAL A 55 2.86 7.88 4.33
N VAL A 56 1.79 8.05 3.54
CA VAL A 56 1.22 7.01 2.69
C VAL A 56 1.61 7.25 1.24
N PHE A 57 2.27 6.26 0.64
CA PHE A 57 2.55 6.24 -0.79
C PHE A 57 1.43 5.57 -1.59
N ILE A 58 0.88 6.29 -2.57
CA ILE A 58 -0.22 5.82 -3.42
C ILE A 58 0.22 5.78 -4.89
N SER A 59 0.27 4.58 -5.45
CA SER A 59 0.49 4.35 -6.88
C SER A 59 -0.43 3.24 -7.35
N VAL A 60 -1.44 3.60 -8.14
CA VAL A 60 -2.48 2.70 -8.63
C VAL A 60 -2.68 2.83 -10.14
N ASN A 61 -3.24 1.80 -10.75
CA ASN A 61 -3.59 1.80 -12.16
C ASN A 61 -4.75 2.74 -12.46
N ASP A 62 -4.90 3.15 -13.72
CA ASP A 62 -5.93 4.10 -14.16
C ASP A 62 -7.36 3.69 -13.79
N LYS A 63 -7.64 2.38 -13.78
CA LYS A 63 -8.95 1.82 -13.44
C LYS A 63 -9.33 2.01 -11.97
N ASP A 64 -8.34 2.08 -11.08
CA ASP A 64 -8.55 2.16 -9.63
C ASP A 64 -8.55 3.61 -9.11
N LYS A 65 -8.17 4.58 -9.94
CA LYS A 65 -8.11 6.00 -9.59
C LYS A 65 -9.46 6.59 -9.13
N PRO A 66 -10.64 6.17 -9.63
CA PRO A 66 -11.90 6.63 -9.07
C PRO A 66 -12.11 6.15 -7.63
N LEU A 67 -11.70 4.92 -7.31
CA LEU A 67 -11.89 4.29 -6.00
C LEU A 67 -10.92 4.85 -4.96
N ILE A 68 -9.66 5.12 -5.36
CA ILE A 68 -8.61 5.53 -4.42
C ILE A 68 -8.91 6.88 -3.73
N LYS A 69 -9.70 7.76 -4.37
CA LYS A 69 -10.10 9.06 -3.83
C LYS A 69 -10.70 8.95 -2.42
N ASN A 70 -11.65 8.04 -2.25
CA ASN A 70 -12.36 7.87 -0.98
C ASN A 70 -11.45 7.34 0.13
N PHE A 71 -10.51 6.46 -0.22
CA PHE A 71 -9.53 5.93 0.73
C PHE A 71 -8.47 6.97 1.11
N ALA A 72 -7.94 7.70 0.12
CA ALA A 72 -7.00 8.78 0.35
C ALA A 72 -7.60 9.87 1.25
N LYS A 73 -8.86 10.25 1.04
CA LYS A 73 -9.56 11.23 1.90
C LYS A 73 -9.68 10.74 3.34
N LYS A 74 -10.00 9.47 3.56
CA LYS A 74 -10.05 8.88 4.90
C LYS A 74 -8.69 8.92 5.59
N LEU A 75 -7.62 8.56 4.89
CA LEU A 75 -6.25 8.60 5.42
C LEU A 75 -5.80 10.03 5.72
N PHE A 76 -6.11 10.98 4.84
CA PHE A 76 -5.85 12.40 5.05
C PHE A 76 -6.55 12.92 6.32
N ASN A 77 -7.84 12.58 6.50
CA ASN A 77 -8.61 12.95 7.69
C ASN A 77 -8.09 12.30 8.98
N LEU A 78 -7.38 11.17 8.88
CA LEU A 78 -6.71 10.53 10.01
C LEU A 78 -5.34 11.17 10.32
N GLY A 79 -4.90 12.18 9.54
CA GLY A 79 -3.66 12.91 9.76
C GLY A 79 -2.44 12.37 9.00
N PHE A 80 -2.63 11.42 8.08
CA PHE A 80 -1.53 10.93 7.24
C PHE A 80 -1.17 11.95 6.16
N SER A 81 0.13 12.11 5.92
CA SER A 81 0.63 12.80 4.73
C SER A 81 0.56 11.88 3.52
N ILE A 82 0.21 12.41 2.34
CA ILE A 82 0.00 11.59 1.15
C ILE A 82 1.02 11.98 0.08
N ILE A 83 1.69 10.97 -0.48
CA ILE A 83 2.57 11.09 -1.62
C ILE A 83 2.09 10.13 -2.72
N ALA A 84 2.10 10.56 -3.98
CA ALA A 84 1.61 9.74 -5.08
C ALA A 84 2.35 9.99 -6.39
N THR A 85 2.25 9.05 -7.33
CA THR A 85 2.90 9.19 -8.65
C THR A 85 1.96 9.74 -9.72
N GLY A 86 2.52 10.52 -10.64
CA GLY A 86 1.89 10.88 -11.91
C GLY A 86 0.44 11.36 -11.79
N ARG A 87 -0.44 10.75 -12.58
CA ARG A 87 -1.88 11.08 -12.64
C ARG A 87 -2.65 10.76 -11.36
N THR A 88 -2.13 9.89 -10.51
CA THR A 88 -2.77 9.61 -9.22
C THR A 88 -2.65 10.83 -8.30
N ALA A 89 -1.48 11.47 -8.24
CA ALA A 89 -1.30 12.72 -7.51
C ALA A 89 -2.19 13.84 -8.08
N ASP A 90 -2.31 13.94 -9.41
CA ASP A 90 -3.12 14.98 -10.06
C ASP A 90 -4.60 14.87 -9.66
N ILE A 91 -5.13 13.65 -9.66
CA ILE A 91 -6.53 13.39 -9.29
C ILE A 91 -6.79 13.65 -7.80
N LEU A 92 -5.83 13.33 -6.92
CA LEU A 92 -5.99 13.60 -5.49
C LEU A 92 -5.95 15.10 -5.19
N ASN A 93 -5.03 15.84 -5.82
CA ASN A 93 -4.94 17.29 -5.66
C ASN A 93 -6.19 18.03 -6.21
N GLN A 94 -6.79 17.54 -7.31
CA GLN A 94 -8.06 18.07 -7.83
C GLN A 94 -9.23 17.94 -6.85
N GLU A 95 -9.17 16.95 -5.96
CA GLU A 95 -10.19 16.70 -4.93
C GLU A 95 -9.86 17.39 -3.60
N ASN A 96 -8.93 18.35 -3.60
CA ASN A 96 -8.44 19.08 -2.42
C ASN A 96 -7.80 18.18 -1.34
N ILE A 97 -7.21 17.05 -1.75
CA ILE A 97 -6.39 16.21 -0.88
C ILE A 97 -4.94 16.59 -1.13
N THR A 98 -4.28 17.25 -0.17
CA THR A 98 -2.88 17.67 -0.31
C THR A 98 -2.00 16.43 -0.53
N CYS A 99 -1.44 16.32 -1.72
CA CYS A 99 -0.65 15.18 -2.15
C CYS A 99 0.65 15.63 -2.82
N GLU A 100 1.79 15.23 -2.28
CA GLU A 100 3.07 15.45 -2.94
C GLU A 100 3.19 14.52 -4.17
N LYS A 101 3.62 15.08 -5.31
CA LYS A 101 3.78 14.33 -6.55
C LYS A 101 5.21 13.84 -6.70
N LEU A 102 5.40 12.52 -6.72
CA LEU A 102 6.69 11.88 -6.95
C LEU A 102 6.85 11.41 -8.40
N ILE A 103 8.10 11.51 -8.87
CA ILE A 103 8.52 11.02 -10.19
C ILE A 103 8.93 9.56 -10.05
N LYS A 104 8.45 8.70 -10.95
CA LYS A 104 8.91 7.31 -11.00
C LYS A 104 10.36 7.28 -11.48
N LEU A 105 11.21 6.52 -10.79
CA LEU A 105 12.58 6.30 -11.22
C LEU A 105 12.57 5.58 -12.57
N HIS A 106 13.10 6.21 -13.62
CA HIS A 106 13.34 5.57 -14.91
C HIS A 106 14.70 4.88 -14.87
N LYS A 107 14.82 3.64 -15.39
CA LYS A 107 16.09 2.89 -15.39
C LYS A 107 17.24 3.67 -16.07
N ASP A 108 16.94 4.54 -17.03
CA ASP A 108 17.94 5.34 -17.74
C ASP A 108 18.55 6.46 -16.88
N LEU A 109 17.84 6.92 -15.84
CA LEU A 109 18.36 7.94 -14.91
C LEU A 109 19.42 7.37 -13.95
N LEU A 110 19.41 6.06 -13.68
CA LEU A 110 20.41 5.39 -12.83
C LEU A 110 21.81 5.36 -13.47
N MET A 111 21.91 5.31 -14.80
CA MET A 111 23.21 5.30 -15.48
C MET A 111 23.98 6.62 -15.31
N LEU A 112 23.28 7.75 -15.13
CA LEU A 112 23.91 9.07 -14.98
C LEU A 112 24.47 9.32 -13.58
N TRP A 113 24.09 8.51 -12.58
CA TRP A 113 24.48 8.67 -11.18
C TRP A 113 25.47 7.58 -10.72
N SER A 114 25.88 6.70 -11.63
CA SER A 114 26.77 5.55 -11.35
C SER A 114 28.18 5.72 -11.96
N THR A 115 28.53 6.93 -12.42
CA THR A 115 29.88 7.35 -12.86
C THR A 115 30.38 8.45 -11.95
#